data_AF-A0A524F4X6-F1
#
_entry.id   AF-A0A524F4X6-F1
#
_cell.length_a   1.000
_cell.length_b   1.000
_cell.length_c   1.000
_cell.angle_alpha   90.00
_cell.angle_beta   90.00
_cell.angle_gamma   90.00
#
_symmetry.space_group_name_H-M   'P 1'
#
loop_
_entity.id
_entity.type
_entity.pdbx_description
1 polymer ?
#
loop_
_entity_poly.entity_id
_entity_poly.type
_entity_poly.pdbx_seq_one_letter_code
_entity_poly.pdbx_strand_id
1 'polypeptide(L)'
;MAFDNEIEKRKTDVRELQDKAFLMFEQAKTLVNENKKDEAISVYLELIKILNILRWANVSKKIQEAIRELQSSPLEEISIPNIQEDVKTEEEEPASSPLRGHVLSLKEFEMYKQQEENIQKEAFALLDSGATLTKQKEFDKAIEDYNQAIILLNSIGWQSYTPQILDEVDKLRQDQKHYHDALTKQMEKPETQTIEDLRANREILQKEIESRKISVKEFEERKKIQYNYLIRATQLLNECEVSINNLYYPEIYNILQKSAQNLVNVGWQEGVTRLNDFISTIKENQFQHELMEQQEHLAFIEKIRISTDIRKYFKNKMLEKQNEKASPFRDVESSDVKSKTKSYEQQVYEVVTEASEILGTDDASSRRKIELYNVAYHLVEKSQWSAEKVKVQSIVTILKTNLENRKQRIQTLEQNKTHTLSTLYAINERIKAYMKEFDIEKESQKANLLKFQEQQQSIQSLENTAFKFIDLAKQSAKKLDFDSAIQNYNQAIEKFTHLRWTEQIPYLIQEVEKIKKLKSQAQTEQQLKDELRRYEEQKKQDQLNADKEREKQELQDLQDISKMISGVVKQKEIDKKSKEKSHEEYRKKVEGPEEEKHIQEFKEMIRNASKKKAEE
;
A
#
# COMPACT_ATOMS: atom_id res chain seq x y z
N MET A 1 -5.86 2.42 -11.98
CA MET A 1 -4.50 2.45 -11.35
C MET A 1 -3.59 3.53 -11.96
N ALA A 2 -3.18 3.46 -13.24
CA ALA A 2 -2.30 4.50 -13.81
C ALA A 2 -2.96 5.89 -13.85
N PHE A 3 -4.26 5.95 -14.18
CA PHE A 3 -5.05 7.18 -14.20
C PHE A 3 -5.29 7.75 -12.78
N ASP A 4 -5.59 6.90 -11.81
CA ASP A 4 -5.80 7.32 -10.41
C ASP A 4 -4.50 7.84 -9.78
N ASN A 5 -3.36 7.22 -10.11
CA ASN A 5 -2.04 7.72 -9.69
C ASN A 5 -1.70 9.07 -10.33
N GLU A 6 -2.15 9.33 -11.56
CA GLU A 6 -1.94 10.64 -12.20
C GLU A 6 -2.82 11.73 -11.59
N ILE A 7 -4.05 11.39 -11.17
CA ILE A 7 -4.94 12.32 -10.44
C ILE A 7 -4.38 12.64 -9.06
N GLU A 8 -3.94 11.64 -8.30
CA GLU A 8 -3.32 11.85 -6.97
C GLU A 8 -2.02 12.67 -7.08
N LYS A 9 -1.22 12.42 -8.12
CA LYS A 9 -0.02 13.22 -8.41
C LYS A 9 -0.38 14.68 -8.68
N ARG A 10 -1.37 14.96 -9.53
CA ARG A 10 -1.82 16.33 -9.81
C ARG A 10 -2.40 17.04 -8.58
N LYS A 11 -3.11 16.33 -7.70
CA LYS A 11 -3.60 16.90 -6.43
C LYS A 11 -2.45 17.26 -5.49
N THR A 12 -1.44 16.40 -5.42
CA THR A 12 -0.23 16.63 -4.63
C THR A 12 0.53 17.86 -5.15
N ASP A 13 0.72 17.94 -6.48
CA ASP A 13 1.38 19.07 -7.14
C ASP A 13 0.65 20.40 -6.89
N VAL A 14 -0.70 20.41 -6.90
CA VAL A 14 -1.49 21.63 -6.62
C VAL A 14 -1.36 22.07 -5.16
N ARG A 15 -1.33 21.13 -4.21
CA ARG A 15 -1.20 21.43 -2.78
C ARG A 15 0.19 22.00 -2.45
N GLU A 16 1.24 21.43 -3.03
CA GLU A 16 2.61 21.95 -2.88
C GLU A 16 2.74 23.38 -3.42
N LEU A 17 2.08 23.69 -4.54
CA LEU A 17 2.05 25.04 -5.10
C LEU A 17 1.28 26.03 -4.22
N GLN A 18 0.19 25.61 -3.57
CA GLN A 18 -0.55 26.44 -2.63
C GLN A 18 0.28 26.77 -1.39
N ASP A 19 0.91 25.78 -0.77
CA ASP A 19 1.76 25.98 0.40
C ASP A 19 2.95 26.90 0.08
N LYS A 20 3.55 26.72 -1.11
CA LYS A 20 4.61 27.60 -1.60
C LYS A 20 4.11 29.03 -1.82
N ALA A 21 2.91 29.23 -2.36
CA ALA A 21 2.33 30.55 -2.56
C ALA A 21 2.14 31.29 -1.22
N PHE A 22 1.62 30.61 -0.19
CA PHE A 22 1.46 31.20 1.15
C PHE A 22 2.80 31.58 1.79
N LEU A 23 3.80 30.71 1.69
CA LEU A 23 5.13 30.99 2.24
C LEU A 23 5.78 32.22 1.57
N MET A 24 5.67 32.32 0.24
CA MET A 24 6.20 33.46 -0.50
C MET A 24 5.46 34.76 -0.19
N PHE A 25 4.14 34.69 0.06
CA PHE A 25 3.37 35.84 0.47
C PHE A 25 3.80 36.38 1.85
N GLU A 26 3.96 35.51 2.85
CA GLU A 26 4.46 35.90 4.18
C GLU A 26 5.90 36.43 4.14
N GLN A 27 6.75 35.84 3.30
CA GLN A 27 8.10 36.34 3.08
C GLN A 27 8.10 37.76 2.48
N ALA A 28 7.28 37.99 1.45
CA ALA A 28 7.17 39.32 0.84
C ALA A 28 6.65 40.36 1.85
N LYS A 29 5.65 40.00 2.66
CA LYS A 29 5.11 40.85 3.73
C LYS A 29 6.17 41.21 4.77
N THR A 30 7.00 40.24 5.17
CA THR A 30 8.11 40.46 6.10
C THR A 30 9.14 41.42 5.52
N LEU A 31 9.50 41.26 4.24
CA LEU A 31 10.43 42.16 3.55
C LEU A 31 9.89 43.59 3.40
N VAL A 32 8.57 43.76 3.20
CA VAL A 32 7.94 45.09 3.23
C VAL A 32 8.10 45.74 4.61
N ASN A 33 7.85 44.99 5.69
CA ASN A 33 7.99 45.49 7.06
C ASN A 33 9.44 45.82 7.45
N GLU A 34 10.41 45.07 6.90
CA GLU A 34 11.85 45.33 7.06
C GLU A 34 12.37 46.49 6.17
N ASN A 35 11.48 47.12 5.41
CA ASN A 35 11.81 48.18 4.47
C ASN A 35 12.76 47.76 3.33
N LYS A 36 12.68 46.50 2.88
CA LYS A 36 13.45 45.96 1.76
C LYS A 36 12.57 45.85 0.51
N LYS A 37 12.20 47.01 -0.05
CA LYS A 37 11.18 47.12 -1.13
C LYS A 37 11.54 46.31 -2.38
N ASP A 38 12.76 46.40 -2.87
CA ASP A 38 13.17 45.74 -4.12
C ASP A 38 13.12 44.20 -3.97
N GLU A 39 13.51 43.70 -2.80
CA GLU A 39 13.46 42.27 -2.48
C GLU A 39 12.00 41.80 -2.35
N ALA A 40 11.13 42.58 -1.68
CA ALA A 40 9.70 42.28 -1.58
C ALA A 40 9.02 42.23 -2.95
N ILE A 41 9.31 43.19 -3.84
CA ILE A 41 8.78 43.22 -5.21
C ILE A 41 9.22 41.98 -5.98
N SER A 42 10.49 41.57 -5.84
CA SER A 42 10.98 40.34 -6.48
C SER A 42 10.21 39.10 -6.01
N VAL A 43 9.92 38.97 -4.71
CA VAL A 43 9.15 37.84 -4.18
C VAL A 43 7.70 37.88 -4.65
N TYR A 44 7.06 39.06 -4.70
CA TYR A 44 5.69 39.21 -5.21
C TYR A 44 5.57 38.86 -6.71
N LEU A 45 6.57 39.18 -7.53
CA LEU A 45 6.57 38.81 -8.95
C LEU A 45 6.66 37.29 -9.16
N GLU A 46 7.44 36.58 -8.34
CA GLU A 46 7.46 35.11 -8.38
C GLU A 46 6.16 34.50 -7.83
N LEU A 47 5.57 35.11 -6.80
CA LEU A 47 4.26 34.69 -6.28
C LEU A 47 3.17 34.78 -7.35
N ILE A 48 3.12 35.85 -8.16
CA ILE A 48 2.17 36.01 -9.27
C ILE A 48 2.26 34.83 -10.26
N LYS A 49 3.46 34.32 -10.55
CA LYS A 49 3.63 33.16 -11.45
C LYS A 49 2.93 31.92 -10.88
N ILE A 50 3.08 31.67 -9.58
CA ILE A 50 2.42 30.55 -8.89
C ILE A 50 0.90 30.75 -8.85
N LEU A 51 0.43 31.96 -8.53
CA LEU A 51 -1.00 32.29 -8.48
C LEU A 51 -1.68 32.11 -9.85
N ASN A 52 -0.99 32.42 -10.95
CA ASN A 52 -1.49 32.19 -12.29
C ASN A 52 -1.60 30.69 -12.62
N ILE A 53 -0.68 29.84 -12.14
CA ILE A 53 -0.78 28.38 -12.27
C ILE A 53 -1.99 27.85 -11.49
N LEU A 54 -2.24 28.40 -10.30
CA LEU A 54 -3.40 28.08 -9.46
C LEU A 54 -4.72 28.69 -9.94
N ARG A 55 -4.68 29.54 -10.97
CA ARG A 55 -5.84 30.32 -11.49
C ARG A 55 -6.47 31.26 -10.46
N TRP A 56 -5.71 31.76 -9.50
CA TRP A 56 -6.18 32.74 -8.49
C TRP A 56 -6.03 34.18 -9.03
N ALA A 57 -6.79 34.50 -10.08
CA ALA A 57 -6.66 35.76 -10.82
C ALA A 57 -6.92 37.02 -9.96
N ASN A 58 -7.90 36.97 -9.06
CA ASN A 58 -8.24 38.10 -8.18
C ASN A 58 -7.10 38.42 -7.21
N VAL A 59 -6.50 37.39 -6.60
CA VAL A 59 -5.34 37.54 -5.70
C VAL A 59 -4.13 38.06 -6.47
N SER A 60 -3.88 37.53 -7.67
CA SER A 60 -2.81 37.99 -8.56
C SER A 60 -2.93 39.49 -8.87
N LYS A 61 -4.15 39.97 -9.14
CA LYS A 61 -4.43 41.40 -9.38
C LYS A 61 -4.14 42.27 -8.14
N LYS A 62 -4.55 41.83 -6.94
CA LYS A 62 -4.25 42.55 -5.69
C LYS A 62 -2.76 42.63 -5.39
N ILE A 63 -2.01 41.56 -5.66
CA ILE A 63 -0.54 41.58 -5.55
C ILE A 63 0.09 42.57 -6.55
N GLN A 64 -0.42 42.64 -7.77
CA GLN A 64 0.04 43.63 -8.76
C GLN A 64 -0.23 45.07 -8.31
N GLU A 65 -1.37 45.33 -7.68
CA GLU A 65 -1.70 46.63 -7.09
C GLU A 65 -0.74 46.96 -5.93
N ALA A 66 -0.47 46.00 -5.03
CA ALA A 66 0.52 46.17 -3.96
C ALA A 66 1.94 46.46 -4.49
N ILE A 67 2.37 45.81 -5.57
CA ILE A 67 3.66 46.12 -6.23
C ILE A 67 3.67 47.57 -6.75
N ARG A 68 2.57 48.03 -7.38
CA ARG A 68 2.49 49.42 -7.88
C ARG A 68 2.53 50.43 -6.74
N GLU A 69 1.88 50.15 -5.62
CA GLU A 69 1.93 50.99 -4.42
C GLU A 69 3.35 51.04 -3.83
N LEU A 70 4.03 49.89 -3.71
CA LEU A 70 5.43 49.82 -3.25
C LEU A 70 6.38 50.64 -4.11
N GLN A 71 6.14 50.67 -5.43
CA GLN A 71 6.94 51.42 -6.40
C GLN A 71 6.65 52.93 -6.41
N SER A 72 5.44 53.35 -6.03
CA SER A 72 4.99 54.75 -6.16
C SER A 72 4.96 55.53 -4.86
N SER A 73 4.87 54.88 -3.69
CA SER A 73 4.64 55.56 -2.42
C SER A 73 5.91 55.77 -1.58
N PRO A 74 6.16 56.98 -1.05
CA PRO A 74 7.13 57.20 0.02
C PRO A 74 6.68 56.51 1.32
N LEU A 75 7.66 56.16 2.15
CA LEU A 75 7.70 55.04 3.11
C LEU A 75 6.63 54.92 4.21
N GLU A 76 5.73 55.88 4.39
CA GLU A 76 5.01 56.01 5.67
C GLU A 76 3.61 55.38 5.73
N GLU A 77 2.97 55.01 4.61
CA GLU A 77 1.67 54.32 4.62
C GLU A 77 1.54 53.34 3.44
N ILE A 78 1.86 52.07 3.63
CA ILE A 78 1.59 51.01 2.64
C ILE A 78 0.68 49.96 3.29
N SER A 79 -0.55 49.85 2.79
CA SER A 79 -1.55 48.89 3.27
C SER A 79 -1.37 47.55 2.57
N ILE A 80 -0.94 46.52 3.31
CA ILE A 80 -0.72 45.19 2.74
C ILE A 80 -2.07 44.45 2.64
N PRO A 81 -2.49 43.96 1.45
CA PRO A 81 -3.77 43.29 1.28
C PRO A 81 -3.89 42.00 2.11
N ASN A 82 -5.02 41.81 2.80
CA ASN A 82 -5.29 40.62 3.61
C ASN A 82 -5.89 39.49 2.75
N ILE A 83 -5.05 38.54 2.32
CA ILE A 83 -5.47 37.47 1.39
C ILE A 83 -6.42 36.45 2.02
N GLN A 84 -6.46 36.31 3.36
CA GLN A 84 -7.24 35.26 4.01
C GLN A 84 -8.76 35.50 4.02
N GLU A 85 -9.22 36.75 3.92
CA GLU A 85 -10.65 37.08 3.90
C GLU A 85 -11.26 37.02 2.49
N ASP A 86 -10.49 37.36 1.47
CA ASP A 86 -11.00 37.49 0.09
C ASP A 86 -11.27 36.16 -0.63
N VAL A 87 -10.77 35.04 -0.11
CA VAL A 87 -11.00 33.70 -0.69
C VAL A 87 -12.38 33.14 -0.30
N LYS A 88 -13.10 33.77 0.64
CA LYS A 88 -14.37 33.26 1.20
C LYS A 88 -15.65 33.93 0.69
N THR A 89 -15.58 35.00 -0.08
CA THR A 89 -16.75 35.78 -0.52
C THR A 89 -16.91 35.72 -2.04
N GLU A 90 -17.52 34.64 -2.51
CA GLU A 90 -18.21 34.59 -3.81
C GLU A 90 -19.50 33.77 -3.61
N GLU A 91 -20.57 34.44 -3.18
CA GLU A 91 -21.95 33.97 -3.40
C GLU A 91 -22.88 35.19 -3.57
N GLU A 92 -23.37 35.32 -4.81
CA GLU A 92 -24.39 36.14 -5.46
C GLU A 92 -25.23 37.17 -4.66
N GLU A 93 -25.22 38.43 -5.11
CA GLU A 93 -26.36 39.36 -4.96
C GLU A 93 -26.96 39.72 -6.32
N PRO A 94 -28.28 39.59 -6.52
CA PRO A 94 -28.98 40.26 -7.59
C PRO A 94 -29.69 41.55 -7.15
N ALA A 95 -29.54 42.52 -8.05
CA ALA A 95 -30.10 43.86 -8.08
C ALA A 95 -31.60 44.02 -7.73
N SER A 96 -31.83 45.11 -7.00
CA SER A 96 -33.06 45.83 -6.69
C SER A 96 -34.08 46.06 -7.81
N SER A 97 -35.36 46.11 -7.45
CA SER A 97 -36.34 47.08 -7.96
C SER A 97 -37.62 47.23 -7.08
N PRO A 98 -38.39 48.33 -7.21
CA PRO A 98 -39.02 49.04 -6.10
C PRO A 98 -40.56 48.95 -6.01
N LEU A 99 -41.10 48.92 -4.78
CA LEU A 99 -42.51 49.15 -4.45
C LEU A 99 -42.57 50.22 -3.35
N ARG A 100 -43.07 51.44 -3.59
CA ARG A 100 -44.48 51.82 -3.76
C ARG A 100 -45.36 51.41 -2.56
N GLY A 101 -45.30 52.22 -1.50
CA GLY A 101 -46.50 52.92 -1.02
C GLY A 101 -47.47 52.14 -0.12
N HIS A 102 -47.00 51.54 0.97
CA HIS A 102 -47.75 51.47 2.22
C HIS A 102 -46.78 51.66 3.37
N VAL A 103 -46.96 52.73 4.15
CA VAL A 103 -46.16 52.98 5.37
C VAL A 103 -46.65 51.99 6.43
N LEU A 104 -46.13 50.76 6.35
CA LEU A 104 -45.97 49.93 7.54
C LEU A 104 -45.05 50.72 8.49
N SER A 105 -45.32 50.66 9.79
CA SER A 105 -44.38 51.22 10.75
C SER A 105 -43.03 50.53 10.56
N LEU A 106 -41.92 51.26 10.72
CA LEU A 106 -40.55 50.74 10.53
C LEU A 106 -40.35 49.37 11.22
N LYS A 107 -41.00 49.19 12.38
CA LYS A 107 -41.00 47.98 13.18
C LYS A 107 -41.72 46.79 12.53
N GLU A 108 -42.86 47.02 11.86
CA GLU A 108 -43.58 45.96 11.13
C GLU A 108 -42.82 45.52 9.88
N PHE A 109 -42.14 46.45 9.22
CA PHE A 109 -41.27 46.14 8.08
C PHE A 109 -40.04 45.32 8.51
N GLU A 110 -39.40 45.69 9.62
CA GLU A 110 -38.29 44.90 10.19
C GLU A 110 -38.73 43.49 10.59
N MET A 111 -39.91 43.35 11.23
CA MET A 111 -40.45 42.04 11.58
C MET A 111 -40.77 41.18 10.35
N TYR A 112 -41.36 41.79 9.32
CA TYR A 112 -41.65 41.10 8.06
C TYR A 112 -40.35 40.63 7.38
N LYS A 113 -39.35 41.49 7.30
CA LYS A 113 -38.03 41.16 6.72
C LYS A 113 -37.35 40.02 7.49
N GLN A 114 -37.42 40.04 8.81
CA GLN A 114 -36.84 38.97 9.63
C GLN A 114 -37.58 37.64 9.44
N GLN A 115 -38.90 37.66 9.27
CA GLN A 115 -39.67 36.46 8.94
C GLN A 115 -39.31 35.92 7.56
N GLU A 116 -39.18 36.80 6.56
CA GLU A 116 -38.75 36.44 5.21
C GLU A 116 -37.35 35.79 5.22
N GLU A 117 -36.38 36.38 5.92
CA GLU A 117 -35.03 35.82 6.07
C GLU A 117 -35.01 34.45 6.75
N ASN A 118 -35.88 34.23 7.75
CA ASN A 118 -35.96 32.93 8.44
C ASN A 118 -36.56 31.86 7.52
N ILE A 119 -37.63 32.18 6.80
CA ILE A 119 -38.26 31.26 5.84
C ILE A 119 -37.29 30.93 4.70
N GLN A 120 -36.53 31.92 4.22
CA GLN A 120 -35.49 31.73 3.22
C GLN A 120 -34.42 30.74 3.69
N LYS A 121 -33.89 30.92 4.91
CA LYS A 121 -32.87 30.01 5.47
C LYS A 121 -33.38 28.58 5.62
N GLU A 122 -34.62 28.43 6.08
CA GLU A 122 -35.26 27.11 6.24
C GLU A 122 -35.46 26.42 4.88
N ALA A 123 -35.91 27.17 3.86
CA ALA A 123 -36.06 26.66 2.51
C ALA A 123 -34.71 26.17 1.92
N PHE A 124 -33.63 26.93 2.09
CA PHE A 124 -32.31 26.52 1.58
C PHE A 124 -31.74 25.31 2.33
N ALA A 125 -31.95 25.22 3.65
CA ALA A 125 -31.55 24.03 4.41
C ALA A 125 -32.25 22.75 3.90
N LEU A 126 -33.53 22.84 3.50
CA LEU A 126 -34.25 21.72 2.90
C LEU A 126 -33.71 21.36 1.50
N LEU A 127 -33.31 22.35 0.69
CA LEU A 127 -32.67 22.08 -0.61
C LEU A 127 -31.33 21.34 -0.45
N ASP A 128 -30.50 21.76 0.50
CA ASP A 128 -29.22 21.10 0.79
C ASP A 128 -29.42 19.67 1.33
N SER A 129 -30.43 19.48 2.18
CA SER A 129 -30.84 18.16 2.69
C SER A 129 -31.29 17.25 1.56
N GLY A 130 -32.20 17.73 0.70
CA GLY A 130 -32.68 17.02 -0.48
C GLY A 130 -31.54 16.58 -1.41
N ALA A 131 -30.58 17.48 -1.69
CA ALA A 131 -29.40 17.17 -2.50
C ALA A 131 -28.50 16.09 -1.87
N THR A 132 -28.38 16.07 -0.54
CA THR A 132 -27.62 15.07 0.20
C THR A 132 -28.31 13.71 0.17
N LEU A 133 -29.62 13.67 0.38
CA LEU A 133 -30.44 12.46 0.34
C LEU A 133 -30.48 11.82 -1.05
N THR A 134 -30.48 12.64 -2.11
CA THR A 134 -30.31 12.16 -3.50
C THR A 134 -29.02 11.37 -3.69
N LYS A 135 -27.90 11.87 -3.17
CA LYS A 135 -26.60 11.17 -3.26
C LYS A 135 -26.61 9.84 -2.49
N GLN A 136 -27.41 9.75 -1.43
CA GLN A 136 -27.60 8.54 -0.63
C GLN A 136 -28.62 7.57 -1.24
N LYS A 137 -29.28 7.93 -2.35
CA LYS A 137 -30.36 7.19 -3.00
C LYS A 137 -31.62 7.04 -2.13
N GLU A 138 -31.83 7.93 -1.17
CA GLU A 138 -33.05 8.03 -0.37
C GLU A 138 -34.09 8.91 -1.09
N PHE A 139 -34.53 8.48 -2.27
CA PHE A 139 -35.31 9.29 -3.20
C PHE A 139 -36.62 9.84 -2.61
N ASP A 140 -37.35 9.04 -1.81
CA ASP A 140 -38.64 9.47 -1.24
C ASP A 140 -38.48 10.67 -0.30
N LYS A 141 -37.47 10.64 0.57
CA LYS A 141 -37.19 11.73 1.52
C LYS A 141 -36.66 12.96 0.81
N ALA A 142 -35.78 12.77 -0.19
CA ALA A 142 -35.26 13.88 -0.98
C ALA A 142 -36.42 14.63 -1.68
N ILE A 143 -37.36 13.91 -2.28
CA ILE A 143 -38.55 14.48 -2.91
C ILE A 143 -39.41 15.24 -1.89
N GLU A 144 -39.57 14.72 -0.67
CA GLU A 144 -40.32 15.41 0.39
C GLU A 144 -39.66 16.74 0.80
N ASP A 145 -38.34 16.76 1.01
CA ASP A 145 -37.58 17.97 1.35
C ASP A 145 -37.68 19.04 0.25
N TYR A 146 -37.55 18.65 -1.03
CA TYR A 146 -37.72 19.57 -2.16
C TYR A 146 -39.14 20.15 -2.24
N ASN A 147 -40.17 19.34 -1.98
CA ASN A 147 -41.55 19.83 -1.96
C ASN A 147 -41.80 20.81 -0.80
N GLN A 148 -41.22 20.57 0.38
CA GLN A 148 -41.31 21.51 1.50
C GLN A 148 -40.58 22.83 1.19
N ALA A 149 -39.40 22.78 0.58
CA ALA A 149 -38.69 23.97 0.14
C ALA A 149 -39.53 24.82 -0.85
N ILE A 150 -40.23 24.18 -1.79
CA ILE A 150 -41.15 24.86 -2.71
C ILE A 150 -42.26 25.59 -1.96
N ILE A 151 -42.87 24.96 -0.94
CA ILE A 151 -43.94 25.58 -0.14
C ILE A 151 -43.41 26.84 0.56
N LEU A 152 -42.23 26.78 1.15
CA LEU A 152 -41.60 27.90 1.85
C LEU A 152 -41.25 29.05 0.90
N LEU A 153 -40.60 28.77 -0.24
CA LEU A 153 -40.24 29.78 -1.23
C LEU A 153 -41.48 30.47 -1.83
N ASN A 154 -42.54 29.72 -2.07
CA ASN A 154 -43.80 30.30 -2.55
C ASN A 154 -44.46 31.24 -1.54
N SER A 155 -44.30 30.96 -0.24
CA SER A 155 -44.90 31.77 0.83
C SER A 155 -44.29 33.17 0.96
N ILE A 156 -43.03 33.34 0.53
CA ILE A 156 -42.32 34.63 0.53
C ILE A 156 -42.28 35.31 -0.85
N GLY A 157 -43.01 34.79 -1.85
CA GLY A 157 -43.06 35.42 -3.17
C GLY A 157 -41.88 35.10 -4.08
N TRP A 158 -41.15 34.02 -3.82
CA TRP A 158 -40.00 33.57 -4.62
C TRP A 158 -40.38 32.47 -5.62
N GLN A 159 -41.55 32.58 -6.24
CA GLN A 159 -42.10 31.54 -7.13
C GLN A 159 -41.26 31.32 -8.40
N SER A 160 -40.34 32.23 -8.72
CA SER A 160 -39.42 32.09 -9.85
C SER A 160 -38.46 30.90 -9.72
N TYR A 161 -38.19 30.41 -8.51
CA TYR A 161 -37.31 29.27 -8.25
C TYR A 161 -38.04 27.92 -8.30
N THR A 162 -39.36 27.92 -8.13
CA THR A 162 -40.18 26.71 -8.09
C THR A 162 -40.04 25.81 -9.33
N PRO A 163 -40.02 26.32 -10.58
CA PRO A 163 -39.89 25.46 -11.76
C PRO A 163 -38.60 24.63 -11.76
N GLN A 164 -37.47 25.21 -11.32
CA GLN A 164 -36.19 24.51 -11.29
C GLN A 164 -36.20 23.38 -10.25
N ILE A 165 -36.82 23.61 -9.10
CA ILE A 165 -36.92 22.60 -8.04
C ILE A 165 -37.89 21.47 -8.46
N LEU A 166 -38.99 21.81 -9.14
CA LEU A 166 -39.93 20.82 -9.68
C LEU A 166 -39.28 19.93 -10.76
N ASP A 167 -38.48 20.52 -11.65
CA ASP A 167 -37.70 19.75 -12.64
C ASP A 167 -36.76 18.74 -11.94
N GLU A 168 -36.15 19.13 -10.82
CA GLU A 168 -35.27 18.24 -10.06
C GLU A 168 -36.06 17.11 -9.36
N VAL A 169 -37.24 17.41 -8.81
CA VAL A 169 -38.16 16.39 -8.26
C VAL A 169 -38.58 15.38 -9.32
N ASP A 170 -38.88 15.83 -10.54
CA ASP A 170 -39.29 14.93 -11.62
C ASP A 170 -38.13 14.06 -12.13
N LYS A 171 -36.90 14.59 -12.18
CA LYS A 171 -35.70 13.78 -12.40
C LYS A 171 -35.52 12.72 -11.33
N LEU A 172 -35.70 13.08 -10.05
CA LEU A 172 -35.55 12.13 -8.94
C LEU A 172 -36.56 10.98 -9.02
N ARG A 173 -37.80 11.26 -9.47
CA ARG A 173 -38.80 10.21 -9.71
C ARG A 173 -38.39 9.28 -10.85
N GLN A 174 -37.78 9.80 -11.91
CA GLN A 174 -37.25 8.98 -12.99
C GLN A 174 -36.08 8.12 -12.51
N ASP A 175 -35.15 8.71 -11.76
CA ASP A 175 -34.00 8.01 -11.19
C ASP A 175 -34.43 6.93 -10.20
N GLN A 176 -35.43 7.20 -9.36
CA GLN A 176 -36.03 6.22 -8.47
C GLN A 176 -36.60 5.02 -9.24
N LYS A 177 -37.34 5.29 -10.32
CA LYS A 177 -37.89 4.24 -11.18
C LYS A 177 -36.78 3.41 -11.85
N HIS A 178 -35.78 4.07 -12.43
CA HIS A 178 -34.64 3.39 -13.06
C HIS A 178 -33.84 2.56 -12.06
N TYR A 179 -33.64 3.07 -10.84
CA TYR A 179 -33.00 2.34 -9.76
C TYR A 179 -33.80 1.08 -9.38
N HIS A 180 -35.12 1.18 -9.29
CA HIS A 180 -35.99 0.04 -8.98
C HIS A 180 -36.02 -1.00 -10.12
N ASP A 181 -36.10 -0.56 -11.37
CA ASP A 181 -36.05 -1.44 -12.55
C ASP A 181 -34.69 -2.15 -12.66
N ALA A 182 -33.59 -1.45 -12.36
CA ALA A 182 -32.24 -2.03 -12.33
C ALA A 182 -32.08 -3.05 -11.20
N LEU A 183 -32.63 -2.76 -10.01
CA LEU A 183 -32.66 -3.68 -8.89
C LEU A 183 -33.46 -4.94 -9.26
N THR A 184 -34.64 -4.77 -9.87
CA THR A 184 -35.51 -5.88 -10.31
C THR A 184 -34.81 -6.74 -11.36
N LYS A 185 -34.14 -6.15 -12.34
CA LYS A 185 -33.34 -6.89 -13.34
C LYS A 185 -32.12 -7.60 -12.73
N GLN A 186 -31.49 -7.04 -11.71
CA GLN A 186 -30.43 -7.73 -10.97
C GLN A 186 -30.96 -8.91 -10.13
N MET A 187 -32.23 -8.86 -9.71
CA MET A 187 -32.91 -9.91 -8.95
C MET A 187 -33.39 -11.06 -9.84
N GLU A 188 -33.58 -10.85 -11.15
CA GLU A 188 -33.93 -11.90 -12.11
C GLU A 188 -32.73 -12.76 -12.55
N LYS A 189 -31.50 -12.41 -12.13
CA LYS A 189 -30.34 -13.29 -12.34
C LYS A 189 -30.44 -14.51 -11.41
N PRO A 190 -30.42 -15.75 -11.93
CA PRO A 190 -30.63 -16.94 -11.12
C PRO A 190 -29.55 -17.11 -10.04
N GLU A 191 -29.97 -17.39 -8.81
CA GLU A 191 -29.17 -17.53 -7.58
C GLU A 191 -27.94 -18.46 -7.74
N THR A 192 -28.00 -19.42 -8.68
CA THR A 192 -26.91 -20.34 -9.03
C THR A 192 -25.71 -19.65 -9.69
N GLN A 193 -25.94 -18.57 -10.44
CA GLN A 193 -24.89 -17.88 -11.19
C GLN A 193 -23.92 -17.13 -10.27
N THR A 194 -24.43 -16.57 -9.17
CA THR A 194 -23.64 -15.86 -8.15
C THR A 194 -22.65 -16.75 -7.40
N ILE A 195 -22.98 -18.02 -7.14
CA ILE A 195 -22.08 -18.95 -6.45
C ILE A 195 -20.98 -19.45 -7.42
N GLU A 196 -21.32 -19.67 -8.68
CA GLU A 196 -20.34 -20.02 -9.71
C GLU A 196 -19.36 -18.87 -9.98
N ASP A 197 -19.84 -17.63 -10.03
CA ASP A 197 -18.97 -16.44 -10.19
C ASP A 197 -17.97 -16.30 -9.03
N LEU A 198 -18.40 -16.56 -7.79
CA LEU A 198 -17.51 -16.54 -6.62
C LEU A 198 -16.47 -17.68 -6.66
N ARG A 199 -16.87 -18.88 -7.12
CA ARG A 199 -15.93 -20.00 -7.32
C ARG A 199 -14.92 -19.72 -8.43
N ALA A 200 -15.36 -19.10 -9.52
CA ALA A 200 -14.50 -18.69 -10.61
C ALA A 200 -13.47 -17.65 -10.14
N ASN A 201 -13.90 -16.66 -9.34
CA ASN A 201 -12.99 -15.67 -8.74
C ASN A 201 -11.94 -16.31 -7.84
N ARG A 202 -12.32 -17.31 -7.02
CA ARG A 202 -11.38 -18.08 -6.21
C ARG A 202 -10.33 -18.80 -7.06
N GLU A 203 -10.73 -19.40 -8.18
CA GLU A 203 -9.82 -20.07 -9.10
C GLU A 203 -8.85 -19.08 -9.76
N ILE A 204 -9.33 -17.90 -10.17
CA ILE A 204 -8.50 -16.82 -10.73
C ILE A 204 -7.45 -16.38 -9.70
N LEU A 205 -7.86 -16.14 -8.45
CA LEU A 205 -6.96 -15.73 -7.37
C LEU A 205 -5.88 -16.78 -7.10
N GLN A 206 -6.27 -18.06 -7.13
CA GLN A 206 -5.34 -19.17 -6.91
C GLN A 206 -4.31 -19.29 -8.05
N LYS A 207 -4.74 -19.13 -9.30
CA LYS A 207 -3.86 -19.04 -10.46
C LYS A 207 -2.90 -17.85 -10.36
N GLU A 208 -3.32 -16.71 -9.84
CA GLU A 208 -2.46 -15.55 -9.61
C GLU A 208 -1.40 -15.81 -8.51
N ILE A 209 -1.76 -16.51 -7.44
CA ILE A 209 -0.81 -16.91 -6.40
C ILE A 209 0.24 -17.86 -6.99
N GLU A 210 -0.17 -18.84 -7.80
CA GLU A 210 0.73 -19.79 -8.45
C GLU A 210 1.66 -19.09 -9.45
N SER A 211 1.16 -18.17 -10.26
CA SER A 211 1.99 -17.39 -11.19
C SER A 211 3.02 -16.52 -10.47
N ARG A 212 2.66 -15.89 -9.35
CA ARG A 212 3.61 -15.14 -8.49
C ARG A 212 4.65 -16.05 -7.84
N LYS A 213 4.26 -17.26 -7.38
CA LYS A 213 5.22 -18.24 -6.85
C LYS A 213 6.23 -18.68 -7.91
N ILE A 214 5.78 -18.91 -9.15
CA ILE A 214 6.66 -19.22 -10.28
C ILE A 214 7.60 -18.04 -10.54
N SER A 215 7.07 -16.82 -10.61
CA SER A 215 7.86 -15.60 -10.83
C SER A 215 8.95 -15.39 -9.77
N VAL A 216 8.66 -15.65 -8.49
CA VAL A 216 9.66 -15.56 -7.41
C VAL A 216 10.73 -16.64 -7.55
N LYS A 217 10.38 -17.88 -7.90
CA LYS A 217 11.38 -18.93 -8.16
C LYS A 217 12.30 -18.56 -9.32
N GLU A 218 11.74 -18.10 -10.44
CA GLU A 218 12.52 -17.63 -11.60
C GLU A 218 13.41 -16.44 -11.23
N PHE A 219 12.93 -15.53 -10.38
CA PHE A 219 13.74 -14.46 -9.84
C PHE A 219 14.90 -14.99 -8.97
N GLU A 220 14.64 -15.91 -8.05
CA GLU A 220 15.67 -16.52 -7.21
C GLU A 220 16.74 -17.26 -8.01
N GLU A 221 16.34 -17.99 -9.06
CA GLU A 221 17.26 -18.67 -9.98
C GLU A 221 18.12 -17.68 -10.76
N ARG A 222 17.51 -16.63 -11.35
CA ARG A 222 18.25 -15.55 -12.02
C ARG A 222 19.22 -14.87 -11.06
N LYS A 223 18.80 -14.57 -9.84
CA LYS A 223 19.66 -13.96 -8.83
C LYS A 223 20.79 -14.91 -8.41
N LYS A 224 20.53 -16.22 -8.27
CA LYS A 224 21.58 -17.21 -7.98
C LYS A 224 22.65 -17.24 -9.08
N ILE A 225 22.24 -17.18 -10.35
CA ILE A 225 23.17 -17.12 -11.48
C ILE A 225 24.01 -15.84 -11.41
N GLN A 226 23.39 -14.68 -11.16
CA GLN A 226 24.11 -13.42 -11.00
C GLN A 226 25.12 -13.46 -9.83
N TYR A 227 24.72 -14.04 -8.70
CA TYR A 227 25.59 -14.19 -7.54
C TYR A 227 26.82 -15.06 -7.84
N ASN A 228 26.65 -16.15 -8.60
CA ASN A 228 27.77 -17.00 -9.02
C ASN A 228 28.76 -16.24 -9.91
N TYR A 229 28.28 -15.38 -10.82
CA TYR A 229 29.15 -14.53 -11.63
C TYR A 229 29.93 -13.51 -10.77
N LEU A 230 29.31 -12.92 -9.74
CA LEU A 230 30.01 -12.03 -8.79
C LEU A 230 31.09 -12.76 -7.99
N ILE A 231 30.80 -13.97 -7.50
CA ILE A 231 31.80 -14.81 -6.84
C ILE A 231 32.97 -15.07 -7.79
N ARG A 232 32.68 -15.43 -9.04
CA ARG A 232 33.73 -15.73 -10.02
C ARG A 232 34.57 -14.50 -10.34
N ALA A 233 33.95 -13.33 -10.50
CA ALA A 233 34.66 -12.06 -10.68
C ALA A 233 35.61 -11.77 -9.50
N THR A 234 35.14 -12.01 -8.27
CA THR A 234 35.93 -11.82 -7.05
C THR A 234 37.13 -12.77 -6.98
N GLN A 235 36.92 -14.05 -7.28
CA GLN A 235 38.01 -15.04 -7.34
C GLN A 235 39.07 -14.64 -8.37
N LEU A 236 38.66 -14.20 -9.55
CA LEU A 236 39.58 -13.71 -10.58
C LEU A 236 40.37 -12.49 -10.09
N LEU A 237 39.77 -11.56 -9.34
CA LEU A 237 40.52 -10.43 -8.78
C LEU A 237 41.57 -10.87 -7.74
N ASN A 238 41.27 -11.89 -6.93
CA ASN A 238 42.27 -12.45 -6.01
C ASN A 238 43.40 -13.17 -6.78
N GLU A 239 43.09 -13.86 -7.88
CA GLU A 239 44.11 -14.44 -8.78
C GLU A 239 44.98 -13.33 -9.40
N CYS A 240 44.37 -12.20 -9.80
CA CYS A 240 45.05 -11.04 -10.36
C CYS A 240 46.09 -10.44 -9.40
N GLU A 241 45.81 -10.45 -8.10
CA GLU A 241 46.74 -9.98 -7.06
C GLU A 241 48.06 -10.75 -7.08
N VAL A 242 48.02 -12.07 -7.29
CA VAL A 242 49.21 -12.92 -7.39
C VAL A 242 50.01 -12.55 -8.64
N SER A 243 49.36 -12.35 -9.79
CA SER A 243 50.02 -11.96 -11.04
C SER A 243 50.63 -10.54 -10.98
N ILE A 244 49.99 -9.59 -10.29
CA ILE A 244 50.53 -8.25 -10.02
C ILE A 244 51.83 -8.35 -9.20
N ASN A 245 51.88 -9.25 -8.21
CA ASN A 245 53.08 -9.43 -7.41
C ASN A 245 54.28 -9.93 -8.22
N ASN A 246 54.03 -10.67 -9.29
CA ASN A 246 55.03 -11.21 -10.22
C ASN A 246 55.29 -10.34 -11.45
N LEU A 247 54.61 -9.18 -11.59
CA LEU A 247 54.71 -8.26 -12.73
C LEU A 247 54.40 -8.91 -14.10
N TYR A 248 53.54 -9.95 -14.14
CA TYR A 248 53.22 -10.63 -15.39
C TYR A 248 52.00 -9.99 -16.10
N TYR A 249 52.24 -8.86 -16.75
CA TYR A 249 51.21 -8.02 -17.38
C TYR A 249 50.22 -8.77 -18.31
N PRO A 250 50.64 -9.68 -19.21
CA PRO A 250 49.71 -10.39 -20.09
C PRO A 250 48.63 -11.18 -19.35
N GLU A 251 48.99 -11.83 -18.24
CA GLU A 251 48.04 -12.58 -17.42
C GLU A 251 47.11 -11.66 -16.63
N ILE A 252 47.65 -10.56 -16.09
CA ILE A 252 46.86 -9.52 -15.40
C ILE A 252 45.71 -9.04 -16.30
N TYR A 253 45.98 -8.70 -17.57
CA TYR A 253 44.93 -8.27 -18.49
C TYR A 253 43.86 -9.32 -18.75
N ASN A 254 44.29 -10.57 -18.99
CA ASN A 254 43.37 -11.66 -19.28
C ASN A 254 42.42 -11.90 -18.09
N ILE A 255 42.97 -11.91 -16.87
CA ILE A 255 42.19 -12.07 -15.64
C ILE A 255 41.21 -10.89 -15.46
N LEU A 256 41.67 -9.65 -15.63
CA LEU A 256 40.83 -8.46 -15.49
C LEU A 256 39.71 -8.40 -16.55
N GLN A 257 39.99 -8.77 -17.80
CA GLN A 257 38.99 -8.85 -18.86
C GLN A 257 37.94 -9.92 -18.57
N LYS A 258 38.36 -11.10 -18.11
CA LYS A 258 37.42 -12.16 -17.68
C LYS A 258 36.56 -11.68 -16.52
N SER A 259 37.15 -10.99 -15.55
CA SER A 259 36.41 -10.43 -14.41
C SER A 259 35.37 -9.40 -14.90
N ALA A 260 35.77 -8.47 -15.77
CA ALA A 260 34.87 -7.51 -16.39
C ALA A 260 33.73 -8.17 -17.16
N GLN A 261 33.98 -9.25 -17.91
CA GLN A 261 32.93 -10.00 -18.60
C GLN A 261 31.92 -10.63 -17.64
N ASN A 262 32.38 -11.15 -16.48
CA ASN A 262 31.46 -11.63 -15.44
C ASN A 262 30.62 -10.49 -14.87
N LEU A 263 31.19 -9.29 -14.73
CA LEU A 263 30.44 -8.10 -14.28
C LEU A 263 29.42 -7.61 -15.32
N VAL A 264 29.72 -7.73 -16.62
CA VAL A 264 28.75 -7.48 -17.71
C VAL A 264 27.57 -8.44 -17.60
N ASN A 265 27.81 -9.72 -17.35
CA ASN A 265 26.76 -10.74 -17.26
C ASN A 265 25.79 -10.51 -16.09
N VAL A 266 26.21 -9.78 -15.05
CA VAL A 266 25.34 -9.37 -13.93
C VAL A 266 24.72 -7.98 -14.10
N GLY A 267 25.07 -7.28 -15.19
CA GLY A 267 24.57 -5.93 -15.49
C GLY A 267 25.22 -4.82 -14.66
N TRP A 268 26.35 -5.06 -13.98
CA TRP A 268 26.98 -4.06 -13.13
C TRP A 268 27.95 -3.16 -13.92
N GLN A 269 27.39 -2.21 -14.66
CA GLN A 269 28.14 -1.34 -15.58
C GLN A 269 29.20 -0.49 -14.86
N GLU A 270 28.91 0.02 -13.67
CA GLU A 270 29.88 0.80 -12.89
C GLU A 270 31.14 -0.01 -12.57
N GLY A 271 30.98 -1.28 -12.17
CA GLY A 271 32.11 -2.18 -11.92
C GLY A 271 32.91 -2.49 -13.18
N VAL A 272 32.24 -2.63 -14.32
CA VAL A 272 32.87 -2.82 -15.64
C VAL A 272 33.71 -1.59 -16.01
N THR A 273 33.16 -0.38 -15.88
CA THR A 273 33.88 0.87 -16.14
C THR A 273 35.12 0.97 -15.26
N ARG A 274 34.98 0.75 -13.94
CA ARG A 274 36.11 0.79 -13.00
C ARG A 274 37.20 -0.23 -13.36
N LEU A 275 36.83 -1.44 -13.77
CA LEU A 275 37.81 -2.44 -14.21
C LEU A 275 38.50 -2.04 -15.52
N ASN A 276 37.79 -1.41 -16.45
CA ASN A 276 38.37 -0.94 -17.71
C ASN A 276 39.33 0.24 -17.50
N ASP A 277 39.00 1.16 -16.59
CA ASP A 277 39.88 2.24 -16.17
C ASP A 277 41.15 1.68 -15.52
N PHE A 278 40.98 0.66 -14.67
CA PHE A 278 42.08 -0.05 -14.06
C PHE A 278 42.94 -0.79 -15.09
N ILE A 279 42.34 -1.49 -16.06
CA ILE A 279 43.06 -2.11 -17.19
C ILE A 279 43.88 -1.06 -17.95
N SER A 280 43.33 0.13 -18.18
CA SER A 280 44.03 1.21 -18.87
C SER A 280 45.23 1.71 -18.06
N THR A 281 45.08 1.79 -16.73
CA THR A 281 46.18 2.11 -15.80
C THR A 281 47.28 1.04 -15.83
N ILE A 282 46.93 -0.24 -15.86
CA ILE A 282 47.91 -1.33 -15.99
C ILE A 282 48.65 -1.26 -17.33
N LYS A 283 47.95 -0.93 -18.42
CA LYS A 283 48.56 -0.72 -19.75
C LYS A 283 49.58 0.39 -19.75
N GLU A 284 49.25 1.51 -19.13
CA GLU A 284 50.20 2.61 -18.96
C GLU A 284 51.41 2.16 -18.13
N ASN A 285 51.19 1.48 -17.01
CA ASN A 285 52.28 0.96 -16.18
C ASN A 285 53.19 -0.03 -16.91
N GLN A 286 52.63 -0.92 -17.75
CA GLN A 286 53.40 -1.81 -18.60
C GLN A 286 54.23 -1.02 -19.61
N PHE A 287 53.62 -0.05 -20.29
CA PHE A 287 54.33 0.78 -21.27
C PHE A 287 55.50 1.53 -20.62
N GLN A 288 55.29 2.11 -19.44
CA GLN A 288 56.34 2.76 -18.66
C GLN A 288 57.44 1.76 -18.27
N HIS A 289 57.08 0.56 -17.82
CA HIS A 289 58.05 -0.49 -17.48
C HIS A 289 58.92 -0.88 -18.69
N GLU A 290 58.29 -1.14 -19.85
CA GLU A 290 58.97 -1.49 -21.10
C GLU A 290 59.86 -0.34 -21.60
N LEU A 291 59.38 0.90 -21.58
CA LEU A 291 60.16 2.09 -21.94
C LEU A 291 61.40 2.21 -21.05
N MET A 292 61.22 1.98 -19.76
CA MET A 292 62.33 2.03 -18.82
C MET A 292 63.30 0.86 -19.07
N GLU A 293 62.86 -0.37 -19.36
CA GLU A 293 63.74 -1.49 -19.75
C GLU A 293 64.56 -1.16 -21.00
N GLN A 294 63.94 -0.54 -22.01
CA GLN A 294 64.65 -0.06 -23.21
C GLN A 294 65.71 0.98 -22.87
N GLN A 295 65.40 1.93 -21.98
CA GLN A 295 66.39 2.92 -21.51
C GLN A 295 67.56 2.26 -20.77
N GLU A 296 67.31 1.19 -20.00
CA GLU A 296 68.36 0.40 -19.35
C GLU A 296 69.26 -0.31 -20.36
N HIS A 297 68.66 -0.91 -21.40
CA HIS A 297 69.44 -1.50 -22.48
C HIS A 297 70.31 -0.47 -23.21
N LEU A 298 69.77 0.72 -23.50
CA LEU A 298 70.54 1.81 -24.11
C LEU A 298 71.66 2.32 -23.19
N ALA A 299 71.38 2.51 -21.90
CA ALA A 299 72.38 2.91 -20.92
C ALA A 299 73.47 1.84 -20.75
N PHE A 300 73.11 0.56 -20.84
CA PHE A 300 74.03 -0.57 -20.80
C PHE A 300 74.94 -0.60 -22.05
N ILE A 301 74.37 -0.41 -23.25
CA ILE A 301 75.13 -0.28 -24.50
C ILE A 301 76.11 0.88 -24.39
N GLU A 302 75.67 2.04 -23.90
CA GLU A 302 76.51 3.21 -23.72
C GLU A 302 77.63 2.96 -22.69
N LYS A 303 77.33 2.26 -21.59
CA LYS A 303 78.32 1.83 -20.60
C LYS A 303 79.38 0.91 -21.23
N ILE A 304 78.98 -0.03 -22.09
CA ILE A 304 79.91 -0.89 -22.82
C ILE A 304 80.77 -0.07 -23.77
N ARG A 305 80.18 0.89 -24.50
CA ARG A 305 80.89 1.77 -25.43
C ARG A 305 81.97 2.57 -24.71
N ILE A 306 81.59 3.30 -23.65
CA ILE A 306 82.51 4.07 -22.81
C ILE A 306 83.63 3.20 -22.25
N SER A 307 83.29 2.03 -21.68
CA SER A 307 84.28 1.07 -21.15
C SER A 307 85.28 0.60 -22.22
N THR A 308 84.80 0.38 -23.44
CA THR A 308 85.63 -0.06 -24.57
C THR A 308 86.55 1.06 -25.05
N ASP A 309 86.04 2.28 -25.16
CA ASP A 309 86.83 3.46 -25.56
C ASP A 309 87.93 3.77 -24.54
N ILE A 310 87.64 3.65 -23.24
CA ILE A 310 88.62 3.81 -22.17
C ILE A 310 89.72 2.76 -22.28
N ARG A 311 89.34 1.48 -22.42
CA ARG A 311 90.32 0.39 -22.57
C ARG A 311 91.22 0.60 -23.77
N LYS A 312 90.65 1.00 -24.91
CA LYS A 312 91.39 1.31 -26.14
C LYS A 312 92.33 2.50 -25.92
N TYR A 313 91.87 3.56 -25.27
CA TYR A 313 92.67 4.74 -24.96
C TYR A 313 93.89 4.41 -24.11
N PHE A 314 93.69 3.78 -22.95
CA PHE A 314 94.81 3.45 -22.06
C PHE A 314 95.77 2.42 -22.67
N LYS A 315 95.26 1.46 -23.45
CA LYS A 315 96.09 0.51 -24.21
C LYS A 315 96.98 1.25 -25.22
N ASN A 316 96.41 2.16 -26.00
CA ASN A 316 97.17 2.96 -26.97
C ASN A 316 98.19 3.86 -26.27
N LYS A 317 97.82 4.48 -25.15
CA LYS A 317 98.73 5.34 -24.39
C LYS A 317 99.92 4.58 -23.81
N MET A 318 99.69 3.34 -23.36
CA MET A 318 100.76 2.44 -22.95
C MET A 318 101.70 2.10 -24.10
N LEU A 319 101.17 1.84 -25.30
CA LEU A 319 101.98 1.58 -26.50
C LEU A 319 102.80 2.81 -26.93
N GLU A 320 102.22 4.01 -26.93
CA GLU A 320 102.92 5.27 -27.19
C GLU A 320 104.14 5.42 -26.26
N LYS A 321 103.93 5.22 -24.95
CA LYS A 321 105.02 5.32 -23.96
C LYS A 321 106.07 4.22 -24.07
N GLN A 322 105.71 3.02 -24.55
CA GLN A 322 106.69 1.97 -24.83
C GLN A 322 107.56 2.35 -26.03
N ASN A 323 106.97 2.97 -27.06
CA ASN A 323 107.67 3.43 -28.25
C ASN A 323 108.56 4.66 -27.97
N GLU A 324 108.11 5.59 -27.12
CA GLU A 324 108.93 6.74 -26.69
C GLU A 324 110.20 6.30 -25.94
N LYS A 325 110.16 5.19 -25.20
CA LYS A 325 111.34 4.59 -24.53
C LYS A 325 112.36 3.98 -25.51
N ALA A 326 111.95 3.68 -26.74
CA ALA A 326 112.84 3.16 -27.78
C ALA A 326 113.60 4.27 -28.54
N SER A 327 113.29 5.54 -28.28
CA SER A 327 114.02 6.68 -28.83
C SER A 327 115.29 6.98 -28.00
N PRO A 328 116.52 6.97 -28.58
CA PRO A 328 117.77 7.00 -27.81
C PRO A 328 118.26 8.38 -27.34
N PHE A 329 117.49 9.46 -27.45
CA PHE A 329 117.96 10.80 -27.05
C PHE A 329 117.55 11.15 -25.60
N ARG A 330 118.53 11.28 -24.71
CA ARG A 330 118.37 11.56 -23.27
C ARG A 330 118.65 13.02 -22.93
N ASP A 331 117.67 13.66 -22.31
CA ASP A 331 117.91 14.65 -21.24
C ASP A 331 117.86 13.95 -19.86
N VAL A 332 118.84 14.30 -19.02
CA VAL A 332 119.03 13.78 -17.66
C VAL A 332 118.16 14.59 -16.70
N GLU A 333 116.89 14.21 -16.59
CA GLU A 333 116.08 14.56 -15.41
C GLU A 333 116.11 13.40 -14.41
N SER A 334 116.06 13.75 -13.12
CA SER A 334 116.19 12.87 -11.94
C SER A 334 115.41 11.54 -12.06
N SER A 335 116.09 10.41 -11.81
CA SER A 335 115.52 9.07 -12.00
C SER A 335 114.38 8.72 -11.04
N ASP A 336 114.32 9.37 -9.88
CA ASP A 336 113.39 9.02 -8.79
C ASP A 336 111.97 9.55 -9.00
N VAL A 337 111.81 10.68 -9.67
CA VAL A 337 110.47 11.20 -10.01
C VAL A 337 109.87 10.37 -11.15
N LYS A 338 110.68 9.99 -12.15
CA LYS A 338 110.26 9.18 -13.30
C LYS A 338 109.85 7.75 -12.91
N SER A 339 110.45 7.16 -11.87
CA SER A 339 110.08 5.82 -11.40
C SER A 339 108.75 5.82 -10.63
N LYS A 340 108.51 6.83 -9.77
CA LYS A 340 107.25 6.98 -9.03
C LYS A 340 106.06 7.27 -9.95
N THR A 341 106.21 8.17 -10.92
CA THR A 341 105.13 8.45 -11.89
C THR A 341 104.77 7.20 -12.68
N LYS A 342 105.75 6.43 -13.17
CA LYS A 342 105.50 5.15 -13.87
C LYS A 342 104.76 4.13 -13.01
N SER A 343 105.05 4.08 -11.71
CA SER A 343 104.37 3.19 -10.78
C SER A 343 102.88 3.55 -10.64
N TYR A 344 102.54 4.84 -10.52
CA TYR A 344 101.15 5.29 -10.48
C TYR A 344 100.40 4.98 -11.77
N GLU A 345 101.03 5.15 -12.93
CA GLU A 345 100.42 4.87 -14.23
C GLU A 345 100.03 3.39 -14.40
N GLN A 346 100.89 2.48 -13.94
CA GLN A 346 100.62 1.04 -13.93
C GLN A 346 99.43 0.71 -13.00
N GLN A 347 99.39 1.30 -11.81
CA GLN A 347 98.28 1.11 -10.87
C GLN A 347 96.96 1.67 -11.42
N VAL A 348 96.98 2.82 -12.11
CA VAL A 348 95.78 3.35 -12.80
C VAL A 348 95.25 2.32 -13.78
N TYR A 349 96.11 1.70 -14.58
CA TYR A 349 95.71 0.72 -15.58
C TYR A 349 95.09 -0.53 -14.94
N GLU A 350 95.71 -1.07 -13.90
CA GLU A 350 95.20 -2.23 -13.18
C GLU A 350 93.82 -1.96 -12.56
N VAL A 351 93.65 -0.83 -11.87
CA VAL A 351 92.39 -0.45 -11.22
C VAL A 351 91.29 -0.17 -12.26
N VAL A 352 91.61 0.51 -13.37
CA VAL A 352 90.64 0.76 -14.45
C VAL A 352 90.24 -0.55 -15.14
N THR A 353 91.19 -1.48 -15.30
CA THR A 353 90.92 -2.80 -15.89
C THR A 353 90.00 -3.61 -14.97
N GLU A 354 90.31 -3.69 -13.68
CA GLU A 354 89.47 -4.34 -12.67
C GLU A 354 88.05 -3.72 -12.66
N ALA A 355 87.95 -2.39 -12.65
CA ALA A 355 86.65 -1.70 -12.71
C ALA A 355 85.87 -2.02 -13.99
N SER A 356 86.57 -2.19 -15.12
CA SER A 356 85.96 -2.51 -16.41
C SER A 356 85.42 -3.94 -16.47
N GLU A 357 86.06 -4.87 -15.77
CA GLU A 357 85.71 -6.31 -15.71
C GLU A 357 84.51 -6.59 -14.81
N ILE A 358 84.14 -5.66 -13.91
CA ILE A 358 82.87 -5.76 -13.16
C ILE A 358 81.69 -5.59 -14.13
N LEU A 359 81.09 -6.72 -14.49
CA LEU A 359 79.91 -6.83 -15.36
C LEU A 359 78.58 -6.78 -14.59
N GLY A 360 78.62 -6.99 -13.26
CA GLY A 360 77.42 -7.04 -12.43
C GLY A 360 76.57 -5.77 -12.57
N THR A 361 75.27 -5.96 -12.76
CA THR A 361 74.27 -4.89 -12.83
C THR A 361 73.64 -4.60 -11.48
N ASP A 362 73.89 -5.41 -10.45
CA ASP A 362 73.37 -5.17 -9.11
C ASP A 362 73.98 -3.91 -8.45
N ASP A 363 73.34 -3.47 -7.36
CA ASP A 363 73.71 -2.27 -6.63
C ASP A 363 75.11 -2.36 -6.00
N ALA A 364 75.52 -3.54 -5.54
CA ALA A 364 76.82 -3.76 -4.92
C ALA A 364 77.94 -3.70 -5.96
N SER A 365 77.75 -4.36 -7.11
CA SER A 365 78.63 -4.32 -8.28
C SER A 365 78.78 -2.89 -8.81
N SER A 366 77.69 -2.13 -8.87
CA SER A 366 77.71 -0.73 -9.30
C SER A 366 78.47 0.17 -8.33
N ARG A 367 78.27 -0.01 -7.01
CA ARG A 367 79.02 0.71 -5.96
C ARG A 367 80.50 0.37 -6.00
N ARG A 368 80.85 -0.92 -6.09
CA ARG A 368 82.24 -1.37 -6.20
C ARG A 368 82.93 -0.82 -7.44
N LYS A 369 82.23 -0.77 -8.57
CA LYS A 369 82.75 -0.17 -9.80
C LYS A 369 83.01 1.33 -9.63
N ILE A 370 82.10 2.07 -8.97
CA ILE A 370 82.29 3.48 -8.64
C ILE A 370 83.51 3.67 -7.72
N GLU A 371 83.68 2.82 -6.70
CA GLU A 371 84.83 2.84 -5.79
C GLU A 371 86.16 2.69 -6.53
N LEU A 372 86.27 1.69 -7.42
CA LEU A 372 87.48 1.46 -8.20
C LEU A 372 87.79 2.65 -9.12
N TYR A 373 86.80 3.26 -9.77
CA TYR A 373 87.03 4.47 -10.57
C TYR A 373 87.42 5.69 -9.72
N ASN A 374 86.96 5.79 -8.47
CA ASN A 374 87.45 6.83 -7.54
C ASN A 374 88.92 6.59 -7.15
N VAL A 375 89.33 5.33 -6.94
CA VAL A 375 90.74 4.98 -6.70
C VAL A 375 91.58 5.35 -7.91
N ALA A 376 91.13 5.00 -9.12
CA ALA A 376 91.79 5.39 -10.36
C ALA A 376 91.92 6.92 -10.49
N TYR A 377 90.87 7.67 -10.15
CA TYR A 377 90.88 9.14 -10.17
C TYR A 377 92.01 9.72 -9.28
N HIS A 378 92.15 9.23 -8.05
CA HIS A 378 93.21 9.68 -7.14
C HIS A 378 94.62 9.29 -7.61
N LEU A 379 94.77 8.14 -8.27
CA LEU A 379 96.04 7.72 -8.85
C LEU A 379 96.42 8.58 -10.07
N VAL A 380 95.45 8.92 -10.93
CA VAL A 380 95.61 9.84 -12.08
C VAL A 380 95.97 11.26 -11.63
N GLU A 381 95.42 11.72 -10.50
CA GLU A 381 95.78 13.00 -9.90
C GLU A 381 97.25 13.02 -9.43
N LYS A 382 97.73 11.92 -8.82
CA LYS A 382 99.14 11.77 -8.41
C LYS A 382 100.10 11.64 -9.59
N SER A 383 99.65 11.12 -10.73
CA SER A 383 100.47 11.00 -11.95
C SER A 383 100.48 12.27 -12.81
N GLN A 384 99.78 13.34 -12.39
CA GLN A 384 99.66 14.62 -13.11
C GLN A 384 99.01 14.51 -14.52
N TRP A 385 98.18 13.48 -14.73
CA TRP A 385 97.47 13.24 -15.99
C TRP A 385 96.14 14.03 -16.03
N SER A 386 96.23 15.34 -16.28
CA SER A 386 95.09 16.26 -16.16
C SER A 386 93.93 15.95 -17.13
N ALA A 387 94.23 15.53 -18.36
CA ALA A 387 93.20 15.19 -19.36
C ALA A 387 92.46 13.89 -18.98
N GLU A 388 93.18 12.90 -18.47
CA GLU A 388 92.63 11.63 -18.01
C GLU A 388 91.82 11.80 -16.72
N LYS A 389 92.22 12.74 -15.85
CA LYS A 389 91.49 13.06 -14.61
C LYS A 389 90.06 13.45 -14.92
N VAL A 390 89.87 14.33 -15.92
CA VAL A 390 88.54 14.77 -16.39
C VAL A 390 87.73 13.58 -16.92
N LYS A 391 88.35 12.67 -17.68
CA LYS A 391 87.69 11.47 -18.22
C LYS A 391 87.27 10.50 -17.10
N VAL A 392 88.13 10.21 -16.14
CA VAL A 392 87.79 9.33 -15.00
C VAL A 392 86.67 9.95 -14.16
N GLN A 393 86.72 11.26 -13.93
CA GLN A 393 85.67 11.99 -13.21
C GLN A 393 84.32 11.96 -13.95
N SER A 394 84.31 12.11 -15.27
CA SER A 394 83.06 12.03 -16.04
C SER A 394 82.45 10.62 -15.95
N ILE A 395 83.27 9.57 -15.96
CA ILE A 395 82.82 8.18 -15.79
C ILE A 395 82.20 7.97 -14.40
N VAL A 396 82.86 8.43 -13.34
CA VAL A 396 82.32 8.36 -11.97
C VAL A 396 80.97 9.07 -11.90
N THR A 397 80.87 10.24 -12.51
CA THR A 397 79.62 11.03 -12.52
C THR A 397 78.51 10.27 -13.24
N ILE A 398 78.77 9.73 -14.43
CA ILE A 398 77.81 8.91 -15.18
C ILE A 398 77.36 7.69 -14.37
N LEU A 399 78.30 6.97 -13.74
CA LEU A 399 77.96 5.79 -12.93
C LEU A 399 77.12 6.14 -11.70
N LYS A 400 77.40 7.26 -11.03
CA LYS A 400 76.60 7.76 -9.90
C LYS A 400 75.19 8.16 -10.34
N THR A 401 75.07 8.91 -11.43
CA THR A 401 73.76 9.29 -11.99
C THR A 401 72.95 8.06 -12.39
N ASN A 402 73.58 7.07 -13.03
CA ASN A 402 72.91 5.83 -13.40
C ASN A 402 72.43 5.03 -12.17
N LEU A 403 73.23 4.96 -11.11
CA LEU A 403 72.85 4.30 -9.86
C LEU A 403 71.64 5.01 -9.20
N GLU A 404 71.66 6.34 -9.16
CA GLU A 404 70.58 7.12 -8.56
C GLU A 404 69.28 7.02 -9.36
N ASN A 405 69.36 7.15 -10.70
CA ASN A 405 68.22 6.95 -11.59
C ASN A 405 67.60 5.57 -11.40
N ARG A 406 68.43 4.52 -11.24
CA ARG A 406 67.93 3.17 -10.97
C ARG A 406 67.21 3.06 -9.63
N LYS A 407 67.70 3.70 -8.57
CA LYS A 407 67.01 3.71 -7.26
C LYS A 407 65.65 4.38 -7.34
N GLN A 408 65.60 5.57 -7.94
CA GLN A 408 64.34 6.29 -8.16
C GLN A 408 63.36 5.43 -8.97
N ARG A 409 63.86 4.72 -9.98
CA ARG A 409 63.08 3.80 -10.79
C ARG A 409 62.46 2.66 -9.97
N ILE A 410 63.26 1.96 -9.16
CA ILE A 410 62.78 0.87 -8.29
C ILE A 410 61.72 1.41 -7.34
N GLN A 411 61.95 2.59 -6.75
CA GLN A 411 60.99 3.25 -5.88
C GLN A 411 59.66 3.56 -6.60
N THR A 412 59.70 4.09 -7.82
CA THR A 412 58.51 4.34 -8.63
C THR A 412 57.76 3.05 -8.94
N LEU A 413 58.46 1.96 -9.27
CA LEU A 413 57.84 0.65 -9.51
C LEU A 413 57.14 0.10 -8.26
N GLU A 414 57.77 0.24 -7.08
CA GLU A 414 57.16 -0.15 -5.81
C GLU A 414 55.92 0.69 -5.50
N GLN A 415 55.97 2.00 -5.70
CA GLN A 415 54.83 2.91 -5.50
C GLN A 415 53.67 2.54 -6.44
N ASN A 416 53.95 2.30 -7.72
CA ASN A 416 52.95 1.88 -8.70
C ASN A 416 52.32 0.53 -8.32
N LYS A 417 53.12 -0.43 -7.84
CA LYS A 417 52.65 -1.71 -7.35
C LYS A 417 51.71 -1.54 -6.14
N THR A 418 52.10 -0.75 -5.14
CA THR A 418 51.27 -0.48 -3.96
C THR A 418 49.95 0.21 -4.33
N HIS A 419 50.00 1.21 -5.22
CA HIS A 419 48.80 1.89 -5.71
C HIS A 419 47.85 0.95 -6.46
N THR A 420 48.42 0.07 -7.30
CA THR A 420 47.68 -0.94 -8.06
C THR A 420 46.95 -1.92 -7.13
N LEU A 421 47.65 -2.44 -6.13
CA LEU A 421 47.06 -3.34 -5.12
C LEU A 421 45.94 -2.64 -4.34
N SER A 422 46.17 -1.40 -3.89
CA SER A 422 45.15 -0.61 -3.17
C SER A 422 43.87 -0.43 -4.00
N THR A 423 44.00 -0.17 -5.30
CA THR A 423 42.86 0.00 -6.20
C THR A 423 42.08 -1.30 -6.37
N LEU A 424 42.79 -2.44 -6.51
CA LEU A 424 42.19 -3.77 -6.61
C LEU A 424 41.41 -4.13 -5.33
N TYR A 425 41.97 -3.85 -4.15
CA TYR A 425 41.26 -4.03 -2.88
C TYR A 425 39.98 -3.20 -2.80
N ALA A 426 40.02 -1.94 -3.24
CA ALA A 426 38.84 -1.07 -3.24
C ALA A 426 37.73 -1.60 -4.18
N ILE A 427 38.09 -2.13 -5.35
CA ILE A 427 37.13 -2.77 -6.27
C ILE A 427 36.53 -4.03 -5.63
N ASN A 428 37.35 -4.85 -4.98
CA ASN A 428 36.91 -6.08 -4.31
C ASN A 428 35.91 -5.78 -3.17
N GLU A 429 36.22 -4.81 -2.31
CA GLU A 429 35.30 -4.39 -1.24
C GLU A 429 33.97 -3.86 -1.80
N ARG A 430 34.00 -3.17 -2.94
CA ARG A 430 32.77 -2.71 -3.60
C ARG A 430 31.94 -3.86 -4.16
N ILE A 431 32.57 -4.90 -4.72
CA ILE A 431 31.86 -6.13 -5.14
C ILE A 431 31.18 -6.79 -3.94
N LYS A 432 31.90 -6.92 -2.81
CA LYS A 432 31.33 -7.50 -1.58
C LYS A 432 30.15 -6.68 -1.05
N ALA A 433 30.24 -5.35 -1.08
CA ALA A 433 29.13 -4.47 -0.70
C ALA A 433 27.91 -4.68 -1.61
N TYR A 434 28.13 -4.77 -2.92
CA TYR A 434 27.08 -5.06 -3.90
C TYR A 434 26.42 -6.43 -3.66
N MET A 435 27.20 -7.46 -3.34
CA MET A 435 26.67 -8.78 -2.95
C MET A 435 25.77 -8.70 -1.70
N LYS A 436 26.11 -7.85 -0.72
CA LYS A 436 25.29 -7.65 0.48
C LYS A 436 23.96 -6.94 0.17
N GLU A 437 23.99 -5.89 -0.65
CA GLU A 437 22.78 -5.20 -1.11
C GLU A 437 21.83 -6.15 -1.84
N PHE A 438 22.41 -7.03 -2.63
CA PHE A 438 21.70 -8.07 -3.37
C PHE A 438 20.98 -9.08 -2.45
N ASP A 439 21.64 -9.54 -1.38
CA ASP A 439 21.02 -10.44 -0.39
C ASP A 439 19.86 -9.74 0.34
N ILE A 440 20.02 -8.45 0.66
CA ILE A 440 18.95 -7.64 1.28
C ILE A 440 17.73 -7.55 0.35
N GLU A 441 17.94 -7.30 -0.94
CA GLU A 441 16.85 -7.24 -1.94
C GLU A 441 16.11 -8.59 -2.02
N LYS A 442 16.86 -9.70 -2.07
CA LYS A 442 16.29 -11.05 -2.12
C LYS A 442 15.42 -11.35 -0.90
N GLU A 443 15.89 -11.05 0.30
CA GLU A 443 15.11 -11.27 1.52
C GLU A 443 13.89 -10.34 1.62
N SER A 444 14.00 -9.10 1.12
CA SER A 444 12.86 -8.18 0.99
C SER A 444 11.76 -8.74 0.07
N GLN A 445 12.12 -9.30 -1.08
CA GLN A 445 11.13 -9.90 -1.99
C GLN A 445 10.46 -11.15 -1.39
N LYS A 446 11.23 -12.00 -0.70
CA LYS A 446 10.66 -13.14 0.04
C LYS A 446 9.68 -12.68 1.11
N ALA A 447 10.03 -11.65 1.89
CA ALA A 447 9.16 -11.08 2.91
C ALA A 447 7.87 -10.51 2.30
N ASN A 448 7.95 -9.85 1.14
CA ASN A 448 6.76 -9.34 0.43
C ASN A 448 5.88 -10.48 -0.09
N LEU A 449 6.46 -11.57 -0.61
CA LEU A 449 5.71 -12.76 -1.00
C LEU A 449 5.00 -13.38 0.21
N LEU A 450 5.68 -13.49 1.35
CA LEU A 450 5.10 -14.04 2.57
C LEU A 450 3.93 -13.18 3.06
N LYS A 451 4.10 -11.86 3.16
CA LYS A 451 3.02 -10.92 3.52
C LYS A 451 1.83 -11.04 2.57
N PHE A 452 2.08 -11.18 1.28
CA PHE A 452 1.01 -11.40 0.29
C PHE A 452 0.29 -12.73 0.54
N GLN A 453 1.03 -13.82 0.83
CA GLN A 453 0.44 -15.12 1.16
C GLN A 453 -0.41 -15.07 2.44
N GLU A 454 0.08 -14.41 3.49
CA GLU A 454 -0.65 -14.21 4.75
C GLU A 454 -1.93 -13.40 4.53
N GLN A 455 -1.87 -12.32 3.75
CA GLN A 455 -3.05 -11.53 3.36
C GLN A 455 -4.07 -12.40 2.60
N GLN A 456 -3.61 -13.23 1.66
CA GLN A 456 -4.47 -14.14 0.90
C GLN A 456 -5.11 -15.21 1.79
N GLN A 457 -4.36 -15.80 2.72
CA GLN A 457 -4.90 -16.75 3.69
C GLN A 457 -5.92 -16.08 4.63
N SER A 458 -5.65 -14.85 5.06
CA SER A 458 -6.59 -14.06 5.85
C SER A 458 -7.89 -13.82 5.07
N ILE A 459 -7.80 -13.43 3.79
CA ILE A 459 -8.96 -13.27 2.90
C ILE A 459 -9.74 -14.57 2.75
N GLN A 460 -9.07 -15.69 2.46
CA GLN A 460 -9.70 -17.01 2.35
C GLN A 460 -10.37 -17.45 3.66
N SER A 461 -9.77 -17.14 4.81
CA SER A 461 -10.35 -17.47 6.12
C SER A 461 -11.64 -16.69 6.38
N LEU A 462 -11.65 -15.40 6.02
CA LEU A 462 -12.85 -14.53 6.10
C LEU A 462 -13.93 -15.01 5.13
N GLU A 463 -13.55 -15.37 3.91
CA GLU A 463 -14.44 -15.91 2.88
C GLU A 463 -15.11 -17.20 3.37
N ASN A 464 -14.33 -18.19 3.82
CA ASN A 464 -14.86 -19.46 4.33
C ASN A 464 -15.78 -19.24 5.53
N THR A 465 -15.45 -18.28 6.39
CA THR A 465 -16.29 -17.91 7.54
C THR A 465 -17.61 -17.28 7.10
N ALA A 466 -17.58 -16.38 6.11
CA ALA A 466 -18.77 -15.74 5.55
C ALA A 466 -19.73 -16.79 4.93
N PHE A 467 -19.20 -17.73 4.15
CA PHE A 467 -19.99 -18.81 3.57
C PHE A 467 -20.57 -19.76 4.62
N LYS A 468 -19.80 -20.09 5.67
CA LYS A 468 -20.31 -20.88 6.79
C LYS A 468 -21.52 -20.21 7.46
N PHE A 469 -21.50 -18.89 7.62
CA PHE A 469 -22.65 -18.15 8.16
C PHE A 469 -23.86 -18.20 7.23
N ILE A 470 -23.67 -18.12 5.91
CA ILE A 470 -24.77 -18.33 4.93
C ILE A 470 -25.38 -19.73 5.10
N ASP A 471 -24.56 -20.78 5.19
CA ASP A 471 -25.05 -22.16 5.33
C ASP A 471 -25.83 -22.35 6.65
N LEU A 472 -25.31 -21.79 7.76
CA LEU A 472 -26.00 -21.80 9.04
C LEU A 472 -27.33 -21.04 8.98
N ALA A 473 -27.36 -19.88 8.31
CA ALA A 473 -28.58 -19.11 8.13
C ALA A 473 -29.65 -19.92 7.37
N LYS A 474 -29.26 -20.57 6.27
CA LYS A 474 -30.14 -21.46 5.48
C LYS A 474 -30.64 -22.63 6.31
N GLN A 475 -29.82 -23.22 7.18
CA GLN A 475 -30.24 -24.30 8.07
C GLN A 475 -31.22 -23.83 9.16
N SER A 476 -30.96 -22.68 9.80
CA SER A 476 -31.86 -22.10 10.81
C SER A 476 -33.23 -21.75 10.20
N ALA A 477 -33.24 -21.17 8.99
CA ALA A 477 -34.48 -20.86 8.28
C ALA A 477 -35.33 -22.12 8.00
N LYS A 478 -34.70 -23.23 7.60
CA LYS A 478 -35.38 -24.53 7.41
C LYS A 478 -36.00 -25.08 8.70
N LYS A 479 -35.42 -24.77 9.86
CA LYS A 479 -35.93 -25.17 11.18
C LYS A 479 -36.98 -24.22 11.73
N LEU A 480 -37.39 -23.20 10.96
CA LEU A 480 -38.27 -22.10 11.37
C LEU A 480 -37.70 -21.26 12.53
N ASP A 481 -36.38 -21.34 12.77
CA ASP A 481 -35.67 -20.47 13.72
C ASP A 481 -35.25 -19.20 12.99
N PHE A 482 -36.23 -18.30 12.80
CA PHE A 482 -36.07 -17.11 11.98
C PHE A 482 -35.06 -16.11 12.57
N ASP A 483 -34.98 -15.99 13.89
CA ASP A 483 -34.07 -15.05 14.55
C ASP A 483 -32.61 -15.44 14.35
N SER A 484 -32.28 -16.71 14.57
CA SER A 484 -30.94 -17.23 14.28
C SER A 484 -30.59 -17.12 12.80
N ALA A 485 -31.57 -17.33 11.91
CA ALA A 485 -31.34 -17.21 10.47
C ALA A 485 -30.98 -15.76 10.07
N ILE A 486 -31.72 -14.77 10.55
CA ILE A 486 -31.44 -13.35 10.32
C ILE A 486 -30.07 -12.96 10.87
N GLN A 487 -29.76 -13.37 12.11
CA GLN A 487 -28.47 -13.08 12.73
C GLN A 487 -27.30 -13.65 11.92
N ASN A 488 -27.40 -14.90 11.47
CA ASN A 488 -26.36 -15.54 10.68
C ASN A 488 -26.17 -14.85 9.32
N TYR A 489 -27.24 -14.44 8.63
CA TYR A 489 -27.10 -13.66 7.40
C TYR A 489 -26.44 -12.29 7.63
N ASN A 490 -26.79 -11.59 8.72
CA ASN A 490 -26.15 -10.32 9.07
C ASN A 490 -24.65 -10.50 9.36
N GLN A 491 -24.27 -11.58 10.05
CA GLN A 491 -22.86 -11.93 10.26
C GLN A 491 -22.13 -12.19 8.93
N ALA A 492 -22.78 -12.88 7.99
CA ALA A 492 -22.23 -13.05 6.65
C ALA A 492 -22.02 -11.69 5.94
N ILE A 493 -23.02 -10.81 5.95
CA ILE A 493 -22.95 -9.46 5.37
C ILE A 493 -21.78 -8.67 5.94
N GLU A 494 -21.57 -8.70 7.26
CA GLU A 494 -20.43 -8.06 7.92
C GLU A 494 -19.10 -8.57 7.34
N LYS A 495 -18.94 -9.88 7.17
CA LYS A 495 -17.72 -10.47 6.59
C LYS A 495 -17.54 -10.13 5.11
N PHE A 496 -18.60 -10.14 4.30
CA PHE A 496 -18.53 -9.67 2.91
C PHE A 496 -18.21 -8.18 2.81
N THR A 497 -18.68 -7.36 3.76
CA THR A 497 -18.33 -5.94 3.86
C THR A 497 -16.84 -5.76 4.13
N HIS A 498 -16.27 -6.51 5.08
CA HIS A 498 -14.83 -6.51 5.34
C HIS A 498 -14.01 -6.99 4.13
N LEU A 499 -14.53 -7.95 3.36
CA LEU A 499 -13.93 -8.42 2.11
C LEU A 499 -14.10 -7.43 0.94
N ARG A 500 -14.91 -6.38 1.10
CA ARG A 500 -15.33 -5.43 0.05
C ARG A 500 -16.07 -6.10 -1.11
N TRP A 501 -16.77 -7.20 -0.85
CA TRP A 501 -17.59 -7.91 -1.82
C TRP A 501 -18.99 -7.30 -1.84
N THR A 502 -19.07 -6.07 -2.32
CA THR A 502 -20.28 -5.23 -2.22
C THR A 502 -21.41 -5.69 -3.12
N GLU A 503 -21.12 -6.46 -4.18
CA GLU A 503 -22.12 -6.95 -5.12
C GLU A 503 -23.01 -8.05 -4.50
N GLN A 504 -22.48 -8.81 -3.55
CA GLN A 504 -23.19 -9.93 -2.91
C GLN A 504 -24.06 -9.48 -1.74
N ILE A 505 -23.76 -8.32 -1.14
CA ILE A 505 -24.46 -7.79 0.04
C ILE A 505 -25.97 -7.56 -0.22
N PRO A 506 -26.40 -6.93 -1.34
CA PRO A 506 -27.83 -6.72 -1.62
C PRO A 506 -28.65 -8.01 -1.62
N TYR A 507 -28.11 -9.10 -2.16
CA TYR A 507 -28.78 -10.41 -2.19
C TYR A 507 -28.98 -10.98 -0.79
N LEU A 508 -27.97 -10.84 0.09
CA LEU A 508 -28.08 -11.28 1.47
C LEU A 508 -29.08 -10.44 2.27
N ILE A 509 -29.11 -9.12 2.05
CA ILE A 509 -30.11 -8.23 2.65
C ILE A 509 -31.52 -8.62 2.22
N GLN A 510 -31.71 -8.95 0.94
CA GLN A 510 -32.99 -9.40 0.43
C GLN A 510 -33.45 -10.72 1.08
N GLU A 511 -32.55 -11.69 1.27
CA GLU A 511 -32.87 -12.93 1.97
C GLU A 511 -33.23 -12.69 3.44
N VAL A 512 -32.58 -11.72 4.11
CA VAL A 512 -32.98 -11.27 5.44
C VAL A 512 -34.41 -10.73 5.44
N GLU A 513 -34.77 -9.85 4.50
CA GLU A 513 -36.13 -9.29 4.40
C GLU A 513 -37.19 -10.37 4.09
N LYS A 514 -36.87 -11.33 3.23
CA LYS A 514 -37.73 -12.48 2.95
C LYS A 514 -37.99 -13.33 4.21
N ILE A 515 -36.95 -13.57 5.01
CA ILE A 515 -37.09 -14.31 6.28
C ILE A 515 -37.91 -13.51 7.30
N LYS A 516 -37.73 -12.19 7.39
CA LYS A 516 -38.57 -11.34 8.25
C LYS A 516 -40.05 -11.43 7.87
N LYS A 517 -40.37 -11.43 6.57
CA LYS A 517 -41.74 -11.61 6.07
C LYS A 517 -42.32 -12.99 6.42
N LEU A 518 -41.53 -14.05 6.28
CA LEU A 518 -41.94 -15.40 6.69
C LEU A 518 -42.16 -15.48 8.21
N LYS A 519 -41.30 -14.84 9.01
CA LYS A 519 -41.47 -14.74 10.46
C LYS A 519 -42.78 -14.05 10.84
N SER A 520 -43.10 -12.91 10.23
CA SER A 520 -44.36 -12.21 10.51
C SER A 520 -45.58 -13.04 10.11
N GLN A 521 -45.53 -13.73 8.97
CA GLN A 521 -46.60 -14.64 8.53
C GLN A 521 -46.80 -15.79 9.52
N ALA A 522 -45.72 -16.45 9.95
CA ALA A 522 -45.78 -17.53 10.94
C ALA A 522 -46.33 -17.04 12.30
N GLN A 523 -45.98 -15.81 12.71
CA GLN A 523 -46.55 -15.20 13.91
C GLN A 523 -48.05 -14.92 13.79
N THR A 524 -48.51 -14.39 12.65
CA THR A 524 -49.95 -14.17 12.42
C THR A 524 -50.72 -15.48 12.36
N GLU A 525 -50.16 -16.53 11.76
CA GLU A 525 -50.77 -17.86 11.73
C GLU A 525 -50.84 -18.47 13.14
N GLN A 526 -49.79 -18.29 13.94
CA GLN A 526 -49.77 -18.73 15.34
C GLN A 526 -50.81 -17.98 16.18
N GLN A 527 -50.90 -16.65 16.03
CA GLN A 527 -51.93 -15.84 16.69
C GLN A 527 -53.33 -16.29 16.29
N LEU A 528 -53.58 -16.52 15.00
CA LEU A 528 -54.88 -17.01 14.51
C LEU A 528 -55.20 -18.40 15.06
N LYS A 529 -54.21 -19.30 15.17
CA LYS A 529 -54.37 -20.62 15.79
C LYS A 529 -54.70 -20.51 17.28
N ASP A 530 -54.03 -19.62 18.01
CA ASP A 530 -54.29 -19.38 19.42
C ASP A 530 -55.67 -18.73 19.64
N GLU A 531 -56.08 -17.81 18.77
CA GLU A 531 -57.43 -17.23 18.76
C GLU A 531 -58.51 -18.26 18.44
N LEU A 532 -58.31 -19.08 17.41
CA LEU A 532 -59.21 -20.20 17.08
C LEU A 532 -59.34 -21.16 18.26
N ARG A 533 -58.23 -21.49 18.92
CA ARG A 533 -58.22 -22.33 20.11
C ARG A 533 -59.02 -21.69 21.26
N ARG A 534 -58.82 -20.40 21.52
CA ARG A 534 -59.59 -19.67 22.55
C ARG A 534 -61.08 -19.62 22.21
N TYR A 535 -61.42 -19.42 20.94
CA TYR A 535 -62.81 -19.44 20.46
C TYR A 535 -63.44 -20.83 20.62
N GLU A 536 -62.72 -21.90 20.28
CA GLU A 536 -63.18 -23.28 20.51
C GLU A 536 -63.35 -23.60 22.00
N GLU A 537 -62.42 -23.15 22.85
CA GLU A 537 -62.50 -23.27 24.30
C GLU A 537 -63.70 -22.48 24.86
N GLN A 538 -63.92 -21.25 24.39
CA GLN A 538 -65.08 -20.44 24.77
C GLN A 538 -66.41 -21.08 24.32
N LYS A 539 -66.48 -21.55 23.07
CA LYS A 539 -67.66 -22.24 22.54
C LYS A 539 -68.01 -23.48 23.36
N LYS A 540 -67.00 -24.26 23.77
CA LYS A 540 -67.20 -25.40 24.69
C LYS A 540 -67.73 -24.95 26.05
N GLN A 541 -67.22 -23.84 26.58
CA GLN A 541 -67.69 -23.26 27.84
C GLN A 541 -69.14 -22.77 27.75
N ASP A 542 -69.50 -22.12 26.65
CA ASP A 542 -70.86 -21.64 26.39
C ASP A 542 -71.84 -22.80 26.21
N GLN A 543 -71.43 -23.87 25.50
CA GLN A 543 -72.20 -25.11 25.42
C GLN A 543 -72.42 -25.72 26.80
N LEU A 544 -71.36 -25.83 27.62
CA LEU A 544 -71.46 -26.33 28.98
C LEU A 544 -72.39 -25.48 29.85
N ASN A 545 -72.36 -24.15 29.70
CA ASN A 545 -73.24 -23.24 30.44
C ASN A 545 -74.70 -23.35 29.95
N ALA A 546 -74.92 -23.47 28.64
CA ALA A 546 -76.25 -23.66 28.07
C ALA A 546 -76.85 -25.00 28.51
N ASP A 547 -76.03 -26.07 28.55
CA ASP A 547 -76.45 -27.38 29.07
C ASP A 547 -76.79 -27.30 30.56
N LYS A 548 -76.00 -26.58 31.37
CA LYS A 548 -76.33 -26.31 32.79
C LYS A 548 -77.63 -25.51 32.94
N GLU A 549 -77.87 -24.51 32.11
CA GLU A 549 -79.10 -23.71 32.19
C GLU A 549 -80.31 -24.51 31.72
N ARG A 550 -80.16 -25.38 30.70
CA ARG A 550 -81.18 -26.37 30.33
C ARG A 550 -81.47 -27.32 31.48
N GLU A 551 -80.44 -27.88 32.11
CA GLU A 551 -80.59 -28.74 33.27
C GLU A 551 -81.32 -28.02 34.42
N LYS A 552 -80.99 -26.75 34.68
CA LYS A 552 -81.68 -25.89 35.66
C LYS A 552 -83.13 -25.59 35.26
N GLN A 553 -83.40 -25.33 33.98
CA GLN A 553 -84.75 -25.11 33.45
C GLN A 553 -85.58 -26.39 33.56
N GLU A 554 -85.03 -27.55 33.22
CA GLU A 554 -85.66 -28.85 33.40
C GLU A 554 -85.94 -29.12 34.88
N LEU A 555 -85.00 -28.78 35.77
CA LEU A 555 -85.21 -28.81 37.22
C LEU A 555 -86.36 -27.90 37.67
N GLN A 556 -86.46 -26.69 37.11
CA GLN A 556 -87.53 -25.75 37.39
C GLN A 556 -88.89 -26.25 36.87
N ASP A 557 -88.94 -26.75 35.64
CA ASP A 557 -90.13 -27.35 35.04
C ASP A 557 -90.57 -28.58 35.83
N LEU A 558 -89.64 -29.43 36.29
CA LEU A 558 -89.91 -30.54 37.18
C LEU A 558 -90.45 -30.07 38.54
N GLN A 559 -89.95 -28.96 39.08
CA GLN A 559 -90.51 -28.34 40.29
C GLN A 559 -91.91 -27.81 40.06
N ASP A 560 -92.19 -27.16 38.93
CA ASP A 560 -93.49 -26.60 38.62
C ASP A 560 -94.51 -27.69 38.25
N ILE A 561 -94.09 -28.75 37.55
CA ILE A 561 -94.86 -29.99 37.40
C ILE A 561 -95.12 -30.61 38.77
N SER A 562 -94.13 -30.67 39.66
CA SER A 562 -94.32 -31.18 41.03
C SER A 562 -95.35 -30.34 41.80
N LYS A 563 -95.29 -29.01 41.72
CA LYS A 563 -96.32 -28.12 42.28
C LYS A 563 -97.68 -28.33 41.63
N MET A 564 -97.75 -28.48 40.30
CA MET A 564 -98.98 -28.70 39.56
C MET A 564 -99.60 -30.05 39.93
N ILE A 565 -98.81 -31.11 40.01
CA ILE A 565 -99.21 -32.42 40.53
C ILE A 565 -99.68 -32.28 41.98
N SER A 566 -98.97 -31.52 42.84
CA SER A 566 -99.43 -31.27 44.21
C SER A 566 -100.78 -30.53 44.26
N GLY A 567 -101.01 -29.61 43.31
CA GLY A 567 -102.27 -28.89 43.14
C GLY A 567 -103.38 -29.80 42.63
N VAL A 568 -103.10 -30.65 41.64
CA VAL A 568 -104.04 -31.65 41.10
C VAL A 568 -104.33 -32.73 42.13
N VAL A 569 -103.36 -33.13 42.95
CA VAL A 569 -103.56 -34.07 44.06
C VAL A 569 -104.44 -33.43 45.13
N LYS A 570 -104.21 -32.16 45.49
CA LYS A 570 -105.12 -31.39 46.36
C LYS A 570 -106.52 -31.26 45.77
N GLN A 571 -106.65 -31.00 44.47
CA GLN A 571 -107.94 -30.91 43.79
C GLN A 571 -108.63 -32.28 43.72
N LYS A 572 -107.89 -33.36 43.46
CA LYS A 572 -108.41 -34.73 43.51
C LYS A 572 -108.76 -35.16 44.93
N GLU A 573 -108.09 -34.67 45.97
CA GLU A 573 -108.51 -34.88 47.37
C GLU A 573 -109.79 -34.11 47.70
N ILE A 574 -109.97 -32.91 47.14
CA ILE A 574 -111.21 -32.13 47.25
C ILE A 574 -112.35 -32.84 46.50
N ASP A 575 -112.09 -33.31 45.28
CA ASP A 575 -113.07 -34.02 44.45
C ASP A 575 -113.36 -35.44 44.98
N LYS A 576 -112.38 -36.09 45.61
CA LYS A 576 -112.59 -37.36 46.33
C LYS A 576 -113.44 -37.14 47.57
N LYS A 577 -113.21 -36.07 48.35
CA LYS A 577 -114.08 -35.71 49.48
C LYS A 577 -115.49 -35.27 49.04
N SER A 578 -115.65 -34.68 47.85
CA SER A 578 -116.97 -34.37 47.29
C SER A 578 -117.70 -35.61 46.76
N LYS A 579 -116.95 -36.54 46.12
CA LYS A 579 -117.47 -37.82 45.66
C LYS A 579 -117.79 -38.79 46.80
N GLU A 580 -116.99 -38.82 47.87
CA GLU A 580 -117.27 -39.58 49.09
C GLU A 580 -118.51 -39.04 49.81
N LYS A 581 -118.74 -37.72 49.82
CA LYS A 581 -120.01 -37.14 50.31
C LYS A 581 -121.23 -37.56 49.47
N SER A 582 -121.11 -37.62 48.15
CA SER A 582 -122.20 -38.07 47.27
C SER A 582 -122.41 -39.60 47.29
N HIS A 583 -121.36 -40.40 47.53
CA HIS A 583 -121.48 -41.85 47.66
C HIS A 583 -122.04 -42.28 49.02
N GLU A 584 -121.80 -41.52 50.09
CA GLU A 584 -122.39 -41.73 51.43
C GLU A 584 -123.89 -41.35 51.46
N GLU A 585 -124.32 -40.40 50.62
CA GLU A 585 -125.74 -40.02 50.45
C GLU A 585 -126.53 -41.01 49.57
N TYR A 586 -125.88 -41.66 48.60
CA TYR A 586 -126.52 -42.69 47.76
C TYR A 586 -126.61 -44.06 48.48
N ARG A 587 -125.66 -44.38 49.37
CA ARG A 587 -125.66 -45.64 50.16
C ARG A 587 -126.74 -45.71 51.24
N LYS A 588 -127.42 -44.61 51.56
CA LYS A 588 -128.50 -44.56 52.57
C LYS A 588 -129.92 -44.62 51.98
N LYS A 589 -130.10 -44.83 50.66
CA LYS A 589 -131.43 -44.79 50.02
C LYS A 589 -131.83 -46.02 49.18
N VAL A 590 -130.96 -47.02 49.01
CA VAL A 590 -131.26 -48.21 48.18
C VAL A 590 -130.76 -49.48 48.84
N GLU A 591 -131.31 -49.80 50.01
CA GLU A 591 -131.27 -51.15 50.59
C GLU A 591 -132.73 -51.63 50.71
N GLY A 592 -133.19 -52.29 49.66
CA GLY A 592 -134.48 -52.96 49.56
C GLY A 592 -134.26 -54.42 49.13
N PRO A 593 -134.98 -55.41 49.71
CA PRO A 593 -134.49 -56.78 49.85
C PRO A 593 -134.95 -57.72 48.72
N GLU A 594 -134.52 -57.48 47.47
CA GLU A 594 -134.79 -58.42 46.35
C GLU A 594 -133.56 -58.86 45.52
N GLU A 595 -132.38 -58.24 45.67
CA GLU A 595 -131.19 -58.61 44.89
C GLU A 595 -130.37 -59.80 45.46
N GLU A 596 -130.54 -60.15 46.73
CA GLU A 596 -129.75 -61.23 47.34
C GLU A 596 -130.24 -62.65 46.93
N LYS A 597 -131.43 -62.73 46.32
CA LYS A 597 -131.95 -63.99 45.73
C LYS A 597 -131.28 -64.32 44.40
N HIS A 598 -130.98 -63.32 43.57
CA HIS A 598 -130.30 -63.52 42.29
C HIS A 598 -128.80 -63.82 42.43
N ILE A 599 -128.15 -63.36 43.51
CA ILE A 599 -126.75 -63.68 43.81
C ILE A 599 -126.58 -65.12 44.29
N GLN A 600 -127.59 -65.71 44.96
CA GLN A 600 -127.60 -67.14 45.31
C GLN A 600 -127.76 -68.03 44.06
N GLU A 601 -128.69 -67.70 43.15
CA GLU A 601 -128.91 -68.45 41.90
C GLU A 601 -127.67 -68.40 40.97
N PHE A 602 -126.97 -67.27 40.89
CA PHE A 602 -125.73 -67.15 40.10
C PHE A 602 -124.56 -67.96 40.69
N LYS A 603 -124.45 -68.04 42.02
CA LYS A 603 -123.44 -68.89 42.68
C LYS A 603 -123.69 -70.38 42.42
N GLU A 604 -124.94 -70.81 42.31
CA GLU A 604 -125.27 -72.20 41.97
C GLU A 604 -124.97 -72.51 40.49
N MET A 605 -125.17 -71.54 39.59
CA MET A 605 -124.82 -71.65 38.17
C MET A 605 -123.30 -71.76 37.94
N ILE A 606 -122.47 -70.98 38.66
CA ILE A 606 -121.01 -71.09 38.59
C ILE A 606 -120.52 -72.43 39.17
N ARG A 607 -121.19 -72.96 40.21
CA ARG A 607 -120.84 -74.27 40.79
C ARG A 607 -121.10 -75.43 39.82
N ASN A 608 -122.17 -75.35 39.02
CA ASN A 608 -122.49 -76.35 37.99
C ASN A 608 -121.60 -76.22 36.74
N ALA A 609 -121.20 -75.00 36.36
CA ALA A 609 -120.23 -74.78 35.27
C ALA A 609 -118.80 -75.26 35.64
N SER A 610 -118.45 -75.22 36.93
CA SER A 610 -117.15 -75.69 37.44
C SER A 610 -117.07 -77.24 37.55
N LYS A 611 -118.21 -77.94 37.66
CA LYS A 611 -118.26 -79.42 37.60
C LYS A 611 -118.14 -79.97 36.17
N LYS A 612 -118.61 -79.23 35.16
CA LYS A 612 -118.58 -79.68 33.76
C LYS A 612 -117.22 -79.49 33.06
N LYS A 613 -116.24 -78.86 33.74
CA LYS A 613 -114.86 -78.66 33.27
C LYS A 613 -113.83 -79.54 33.99
N ALA A 614 -114.30 -80.51 34.78
CA ALA A 614 -113.47 -81.48 35.52
C ALA A 614 -113.76 -82.94 35.12
N GLU A 615 -114.56 -83.17 34.06
CA GLU A 615 -114.81 -84.48 33.42
C GLU A 615 -114.46 -84.45 31.91
N GLU A 616 -113.73 -83.42 31.46
CA GLU A 616 -112.91 -83.36 30.23
C GLU A 616 -111.48 -83.00 30.65
#